data_AF-A0A377PTF4-F1
#
_entry.id   AF-A0A377PTF4-F1
#
_cell.length_a   1.000
_cell.length_b   1.000
_cell.length_c   1.000
_cell.angle_alpha   90.00
_cell.angle_beta   90.00
_cell.angle_gamma   90.00
#
_symmetry.space_group_name_H-M   'P 1'
#
loop_
_entity.id
_entity.type
_entity.pdbx_description
1 polymer ?
#
loop_
_entity_poly.entity_id
_entity_poly.type
_entity_poly.pdbx_seq_one_letter_code
_entity_poly.pdbx_strand_id
1 'polypeptide(L)'
;MQSLKRLKANSQYIDILNETLSDIFAAIQSSTIGLPSETNFKGLFDDMRLNANILGNSTIEKNKKLYEVLLAIQSFKFDISESSIDMFGDAYEYLIAMYASNACKSGGEFFTPQEISRLLALLTTYDKDKVNKIYDPACDSGSLLLQVLKVLGQDNIIQGIFGQEIM
;
A
#
# COMPACT_ATOMS: atom_id res chain seq x y z
N MET A 1 -7.67 0.75 18.14
CA MET A 1 -7.60 -0.48 19.01
C MET A 1 -8.90 -0.80 19.76
N GLN A 2 -9.64 0.18 20.32
CA GLN A 2 -10.95 -0.08 20.96
C GLN A 2 -12.04 -0.59 19.99
N SER A 3 -12.04 -0.10 18.74
CA SER A 3 -12.96 -0.51 17.67
C SER A 3 -12.80 -1.98 17.27
N LEU A 4 -11.58 -2.51 17.18
CA LEU A 4 -11.32 -3.93 16.90
C LEU A 4 -11.62 -4.86 18.08
N LYS A 5 -11.49 -4.38 19.32
CA LYS A 5 -11.94 -5.12 20.50
C LYS A 5 -13.46 -5.31 20.52
N ARG A 6 -14.24 -4.38 19.94
CA ARG A 6 -15.69 -4.50 19.79
C ARG A 6 -16.09 -5.59 18.79
N LEU A 7 -15.31 -5.81 17.73
CA LEU A 7 -15.55 -6.89 16.75
C LEU A 7 -15.44 -8.29 17.35
N LYS A 8 -14.55 -8.51 18.33
CA LYS A 8 -14.44 -9.80 19.05
C LYS A 8 -15.63 -10.10 19.98
N ALA A 9 -16.41 -9.09 20.35
CA ALA A 9 -17.41 -9.21 21.42
C ALA A 9 -18.87 -9.24 20.92
N ASN A 10 -19.12 -8.96 19.63
CA ASN A 10 -20.48 -8.81 19.14
C ASN A 10 -20.64 -9.29 17.68
N SER A 11 -21.28 -10.45 17.52
CA SER A 11 -21.57 -11.11 16.23
C SER A 11 -22.18 -10.15 15.21
N GLN A 12 -23.02 -9.23 15.68
CA GLN A 12 -23.76 -8.29 14.84
C GLN A 12 -22.84 -7.34 14.05
N TYR A 13 -21.65 -7.02 14.55
CA TYR A 13 -20.70 -6.16 13.82
C TYR A 13 -19.94 -6.92 12.73
N ILE A 14 -19.78 -8.24 12.88
CA ILE A 14 -19.21 -9.07 11.82
C ILE A 14 -20.23 -9.17 10.69
N ASP A 15 -21.52 -9.32 11.00
CA ASP A 15 -22.57 -9.50 10.00
C ASP A 15 -22.70 -8.36 8.97
N ILE A 16 -22.23 -7.15 9.30
CA ILE A 16 -22.25 -5.95 8.45
C ILE A 16 -20.86 -5.36 8.17
N LEU A 17 -19.80 -6.18 8.30
CA LEU A 17 -18.42 -5.68 8.25
C LEU A 17 -18.03 -5.07 6.89
N ASN A 18 -18.46 -5.66 5.79
CA ASN A 18 -18.31 -5.12 4.44
C ASN A 18 -18.88 -3.70 4.30
N GLU A 19 -20.10 -3.47 4.79
CA GLU A 19 -20.76 -2.15 4.77
C GLU A 19 -20.00 -1.18 5.68
N THR A 20 -19.67 -1.62 6.89
CA THR A 20 -18.92 -0.81 7.87
C THR A 20 -17.57 -0.36 7.31
N LEU A 21 -16.83 -1.24 6.64
CA LEU A 21 -15.54 -0.89 6.02
C LEU A 21 -15.72 0.07 4.85
N SER A 22 -16.77 -0.13 4.03
CA SER A 22 -17.11 0.78 2.95
C SER A 22 -17.36 2.20 3.47
N ASP A 23 -18.15 2.32 4.54
CA ASP A 23 -18.44 3.61 5.19
C ASP A 23 -17.18 4.26 5.77
N ILE A 24 -16.29 3.46 6.38
CA ILE A 24 -15.01 3.95 6.90
C ILE A 24 -14.14 4.51 5.78
N PHE A 25 -13.99 3.81 4.66
CA PHE A 25 -13.18 4.29 3.54
C PHE A 25 -13.76 5.55 2.91
N ALA A 26 -15.08 5.59 2.73
CA ALA A 26 -15.78 6.79 2.26
C ALA A 26 -15.60 7.98 3.23
N ALA A 27 -15.67 7.73 4.54
CA ALA A 27 -15.45 8.75 5.56
C ALA A 27 -14.00 9.28 5.55
N ILE A 28 -13.00 8.41 5.35
CA ILE A 28 -11.60 8.83 5.22
C ILE A 28 -11.43 9.75 4.02
N GLN A 29 -11.94 9.38 2.84
CA GLN A 29 -11.88 10.25 1.65
C GLN A 29 -12.65 11.55 1.85
N SER A 30 -13.84 11.49 2.46
CA SER A 30 -14.65 12.69 2.70
C SER A 30 -14.00 13.65 3.69
N SER A 31 -13.22 13.12 4.64
CA SER A 31 -12.53 13.94 5.64
C SER A 31 -11.41 14.82 5.06
N THR A 32 -10.96 14.54 3.83
CA THR A 32 -9.90 15.31 3.17
C THR A 32 -10.44 16.38 2.21
N ILE A 33 -11.76 16.44 1.98
CA ILE A 33 -12.38 17.42 1.07
C ILE A 33 -12.12 18.84 1.57
N GLY A 34 -11.61 19.69 0.68
CA GLY A 34 -11.23 21.08 0.97
C GLY A 34 -9.89 21.24 1.69
N LEU A 35 -9.16 20.15 1.96
CA LEU A 35 -7.83 20.18 2.54
C LEU A 35 -6.75 19.96 1.45
N PRO A 36 -5.49 20.39 1.69
CA PRO A 36 -4.39 20.12 0.77
C PRO A 36 -4.16 18.63 0.47
N SER A 37 -4.65 17.73 1.32
CA SER A 37 -4.55 16.28 1.15
C SER A 37 -5.65 15.68 0.26
N GLU A 38 -6.65 16.45 -0.18
CA GLU A 38 -7.79 15.94 -0.96
C GLU A 38 -7.34 15.10 -2.15
N THR A 39 -6.40 15.62 -2.95
CA THR A 39 -5.90 14.97 -4.16
C THR A 39 -5.16 13.66 -3.89
N ASN A 40 -4.63 13.47 -2.69
CA ASN A 40 -3.89 12.25 -2.32
C ASN A 40 -4.83 11.11 -1.90
N PHE A 41 -6.05 11.43 -1.47
CA PHE A 41 -7.02 10.46 -0.97
C PHE A 41 -8.18 10.22 -1.93
N LYS A 42 -8.47 11.18 -2.83
CA LYS A 42 -9.49 11.03 -3.86
C LYS A 42 -9.19 9.81 -4.72
N GLY A 43 -10.11 8.85 -4.77
CA GLY A 43 -9.98 7.62 -5.55
C GLY A 43 -9.18 6.50 -4.89
N LEU A 44 -8.53 6.75 -3.74
CA LEU A 44 -7.59 5.79 -3.12
C LEU A 44 -8.19 4.41 -2.78
N PHE A 45 -9.50 4.32 -2.55
CA PHE A 45 -10.18 3.07 -2.16
C PHE A 45 -11.17 2.57 -3.22
N ASP A 46 -11.21 3.14 -4.41
CA ASP A 46 -12.25 2.86 -5.41
C ASP A 46 -12.21 1.41 -5.91
N ASP A 47 -11.01 0.80 -5.93
CA ASP A 47 -10.81 -0.59 -6.32
C ASP A 47 -11.04 -1.61 -5.18
N MET A 48 -11.40 -1.15 -3.98
CA MET A 48 -11.66 -2.04 -2.84
C MET A 48 -12.99 -2.78 -2.99
N ARG A 49 -12.95 -3.99 -3.54
CA ARG A 49 -14.14 -4.81 -3.79
C ARG A 49 -14.55 -5.65 -2.57
N LEU A 50 -15.06 -4.99 -1.54
CA LEU A 50 -15.49 -5.62 -0.28
C LEU A 50 -16.65 -6.63 -0.42
N ASN A 51 -17.35 -6.61 -1.55
CA ASN A 51 -18.44 -7.53 -1.88
C ASN A 51 -18.08 -8.55 -2.98
N ALA A 52 -16.80 -8.65 -3.36
CA ALA A 52 -16.37 -9.58 -4.42
C ALA A 52 -16.64 -11.05 -4.08
N ASN A 53 -16.96 -11.85 -5.09
CA ASN A 53 -17.22 -13.29 -4.93
C ASN A 53 -15.97 -14.08 -4.53
N ILE A 54 -14.77 -13.53 -4.75
CA ILE A 54 -13.52 -14.13 -4.27
C ILE A 54 -13.45 -14.19 -2.73
N LEU A 55 -14.23 -13.35 -2.04
CA LEU A 55 -14.30 -13.32 -0.57
C LEU A 55 -15.27 -14.37 0.00
N GLY A 56 -16.15 -14.96 -0.82
CA GLY A 56 -17.15 -15.94 -0.41
C GLY A 56 -18.44 -15.87 -1.24
N ASN A 57 -19.28 -16.89 -1.12
CA ASN A 57 -20.54 -16.99 -1.88
C ASN A 57 -21.72 -16.33 -1.17
N SER A 58 -21.63 -16.12 0.15
CA SER A 58 -22.64 -15.42 0.96
C SER A 58 -22.04 -14.22 1.69
N THR A 59 -22.88 -13.25 2.09
CA THR A 59 -22.45 -12.09 2.89
C THR A 59 -21.76 -12.50 4.18
N ILE A 60 -22.25 -13.57 4.82
CA ILE A 60 -21.66 -14.13 6.05
C ILE A 60 -20.23 -14.62 5.79
N GLU A 61 -20.02 -15.39 4.71
CA GLU A 61 -18.68 -15.88 4.35
C GLU A 61 -17.73 -14.72 4.01
N LYS A 62 -18.20 -13.74 3.23
CA LYS A 62 -17.42 -12.55 2.87
C LYS A 62 -16.98 -11.78 4.10
N ASN A 63 -17.90 -11.51 5.02
CA ASN A 63 -17.62 -10.79 6.25
C ASN A 63 -16.72 -11.56 7.21
N LYS A 64 -16.89 -12.87 7.30
CA LYS A 64 -15.96 -13.74 8.03
C LYS A 64 -14.55 -13.63 7.46
N LYS A 65 -14.39 -13.66 6.12
CA LYS A 65 -13.09 -13.56 5.46
C LYS A 65 -12.43 -12.20 5.70
N LEU A 66 -13.18 -11.11 5.57
CA LEU A 66 -12.72 -9.76 5.90
C LEU A 66 -12.27 -9.65 7.36
N TYR A 67 -13.03 -10.24 8.28
CA TYR A 67 -12.69 -10.27 9.69
C TYR A 67 -11.39 -11.04 9.97
N GLU A 68 -11.20 -12.19 9.34
CA GLU A 68 -9.94 -12.97 9.42
C GLU A 68 -8.74 -12.15 8.95
N VAL A 69 -8.87 -11.42 7.84
CA VAL A 69 -7.82 -10.52 7.34
C VAL A 69 -7.51 -9.42 8.36
N LEU A 70 -8.53 -8.76 8.93
CA LEU A 70 -8.31 -7.73 9.94
C LEU A 70 -7.64 -8.27 11.21
N LEU A 71 -7.96 -9.51 11.61
CA LEU A 71 -7.30 -10.19 12.73
C LEU A 71 -5.84 -10.51 12.41
N ALA A 72 -5.54 -10.96 11.18
CA ALA A 72 -4.18 -11.20 10.74
C ALA A 72 -3.37 -9.90 10.80
N ILE A 73 -3.91 -8.79 10.27
CA ILE A 73 -3.29 -7.46 10.35
C ILE A 73 -3.09 -7.06 11.82
N GLN A 74 -4.12 -7.19 12.67
CA GLN A 74 -4.01 -6.88 14.11
C GLN A 74 -2.92 -7.69 14.83
N SER A 75 -2.66 -8.93 14.40
CA SER A 75 -1.68 -9.80 15.04
C SER A 75 -0.24 -9.32 14.87
N PHE A 76 0.02 -8.49 13.87
CA PHE A 76 1.29 -7.77 13.76
C PHE A 76 1.39 -6.78 14.92
N LYS A 77 2.46 -6.88 15.69
CA LYS A 77 2.74 -5.89 16.74
C LYS A 77 3.26 -4.63 16.08
N PHE A 78 2.37 -3.66 15.91
CA PHE A 78 2.71 -2.30 15.51
C PHE A 78 3.39 -1.62 16.71
N ASP A 79 4.72 -1.52 16.69
CA ASP A 79 5.36 -0.38 17.35
C ASP A 79 5.21 0.82 16.41
N ILE A 80 5.11 2.05 16.90
CA ILE A 80 5.00 3.28 16.08
C ILE A 80 6.28 4.11 16.30
N SER A 81 7.42 3.42 16.30
CA SER A 81 8.75 4.04 16.28
C SER A 81 9.17 4.37 14.84
N GLU A 82 10.15 5.23 14.62
CA GLU A 82 10.68 5.46 13.26
C GLU A 82 11.15 4.16 12.59
N SER A 83 11.77 3.24 13.35
CA SER A 83 12.15 1.91 12.87
C SER A 83 10.96 1.04 12.43
N SER A 84 9.75 1.33 12.92
CA SER A 84 8.54 0.63 12.48
C SER A 84 8.04 1.12 11.12
N ILE A 85 8.30 2.38 10.75
CA ILE A 85 7.85 2.96 9.47
C ILE A 85 8.57 2.28 8.31
N ASP A 86 9.89 2.10 8.43
CA ASP A 86 10.67 1.35 7.44
C ASP A 86 10.21 -0.12 7.34
N MET A 87 9.88 -0.74 8.48
CA MET A 87 9.34 -2.11 8.51
C MET A 87 7.99 -2.21 7.78
N PHE A 88 7.12 -1.19 7.84
CA PHE A 88 5.87 -1.17 7.06
C PHE A 88 6.14 -1.07 5.56
N GLY A 89 7.08 -0.20 5.17
CA GLY A 89 7.51 -0.08 3.78
C GLY A 89 8.02 -1.41 3.24
N ASP A 90 8.90 -2.09 3.98
CA ASP A 90 9.48 -3.36 3.56
C ASP A 90 8.44 -4.50 3.54
N ALA A 91 7.51 -4.55 4.50
CA ALA A 91 6.41 -5.51 4.49
C ALA A 91 5.47 -5.29 3.29
N TYR A 92 5.21 -4.02 2.94
CA TYR A 92 4.40 -3.67 1.77
C TYR A 92 5.10 -4.05 0.46
N GLU A 93 6.39 -3.72 0.32
CA GLU A 93 7.21 -4.15 -0.83
C GLU A 93 7.23 -5.67 -0.98
N TYR A 94 7.33 -6.40 0.13
CA TYR A 94 7.26 -7.87 0.12
C TYR A 94 5.91 -8.40 -0.37
N LEU A 95 4.80 -7.81 0.07
CA LEU A 95 3.46 -8.21 -0.38
C LEU A 95 3.26 -7.96 -1.88
N ILE A 96 3.74 -6.83 -2.40
CA ILE A 96 3.72 -6.54 -3.84
C ILE A 96 4.55 -7.57 -4.60
N ALA A 97 5.77 -7.87 -4.13
CA ALA A 97 6.63 -8.87 -4.77
C ALA A 97 5.98 -10.26 -4.80
N MET A 98 5.33 -10.68 -3.71
CA MET A 98 4.57 -11.92 -3.68
C MET A 98 3.37 -11.91 -4.63
N TYR A 99 2.65 -10.80 -4.75
CA TYR A 99 1.55 -10.70 -5.70
C TYR A 99 2.04 -10.78 -7.14
N ALA A 100 3.07 -9.99 -7.49
CA ALA A 100 3.64 -9.96 -8.83
C ALA A 100 4.22 -11.31 -9.25
N SER A 101 4.99 -11.98 -8.37
CA SER A 101 5.51 -13.33 -8.66
C SER A 101 4.42 -14.36 -8.94
N ASN A 102 3.22 -14.19 -8.37
CA ASN A 102 2.06 -15.03 -8.65
C ASN A 102 1.30 -14.61 -9.92
N ALA A 103 1.25 -13.30 -10.23
CA ALA A 103 0.56 -12.71 -11.38
C ALA A 103 1.35 -12.83 -12.71
N CYS A 104 2.69 -12.87 -12.67
CA CYS A 104 3.61 -12.95 -13.82
C CYS A 104 3.51 -14.22 -14.68
N LYS A 105 2.50 -15.08 -14.50
CA LYS A 105 2.24 -16.22 -15.39
C LYS A 105 1.63 -15.81 -16.75
N SER A 106 1.22 -14.54 -16.90
CA SER A 106 0.37 -14.08 -18.02
C SER A 106 0.99 -13.00 -18.93
N GLY A 107 2.21 -12.52 -18.65
CA GLY A 107 3.05 -11.79 -19.62
C GLY A 107 2.68 -10.32 -19.92
N GLY A 108 2.56 -9.46 -18.92
CA GLY A 108 2.35 -8.01 -19.15
C GLY A 108 2.92 -7.07 -18.09
N GLU A 109 2.83 -7.43 -16.81
CA GLU A 109 3.32 -6.62 -15.68
C GLU A 109 4.64 -7.22 -15.15
N PHE A 110 5.69 -6.41 -15.02
CA PHE A 110 7.02 -6.86 -14.60
C PHE A 110 7.46 -6.13 -13.33
N PHE A 111 7.30 -6.78 -12.18
CA PHE A 111 7.85 -6.27 -10.94
C PHE A 111 9.39 -6.36 -10.93
N THR A 112 10.05 -5.23 -10.64
CA THR A 112 11.52 -5.19 -10.50
C THR A 112 11.92 -5.68 -9.11
N PRO A 113 12.65 -6.82 -8.98
CA PRO A 113 13.07 -7.32 -7.67
C PRO A 113 13.85 -6.27 -6.87
N GLN A 114 13.77 -6.35 -5.55
CA GLN A 114 14.32 -5.32 -4.66
C GLN A 114 15.83 -5.15 -4.84
N GLU A 115 16.56 -6.24 -5.09
CA GLU A 115 18.00 -6.26 -5.32
C GLU A 115 18.38 -5.56 -6.62
N ILE A 116 17.57 -5.74 -7.67
CA ILE A 116 17.76 -5.06 -8.97
C ILE A 116 17.45 -3.58 -8.82
N SER A 117 16.36 -3.24 -8.15
CA SER A 117 16.01 -1.85 -7.82
C SER A 117 17.13 -1.16 -7.03
N ARG A 118 17.73 -1.86 -6.06
CA ARG A 118 18.85 -1.33 -5.26
C ARG A 118 20.11 -1.13 -6.09
N LEU A 119 20.43 -2.08 -6.95
CA LEU A 119 21.58 -1.97 -7.85
C LEU A 119 21.40 -0.77 -8.79
N LEU A 120 20.24 -0.64 -9.42
CA LEU A 120 19.94 0.48 -10.31
C LEU A 120 19.97 1.82 -9.58
N ALA A 121 19.44 1.89 -8.36
CA ALA A 121 19.57 3.09 -7.52
C ALA A 121 21.04 3.45 -7.30
N LEU A 122 21.86 2.51 -6.82
CA LEU A 122 23.30 2.74 -6.60
C LEU A 122 24.05 3.16 -7.86
N LEU A 123 23.74 2.56 -9.01
CA LEU A 123 24.37 2.90 -10.29
C LEU A 123 23.97 4.30 -10.77
N THR A 124 22.69 4.64 -10.69
CA THR A 124 22.17 5.93 -11.17
C THR A 124 22.58 7.10 -10.27
N THR A 125 22.86 6.83 -8.99
CA THR A 125 23.29 7.81 -8.00
C THR A 125 24.78 7.73 -7.67
N TYR A 126 25.56 6.93 -8.39
CA TYR A 126 26.99 6.79 -8.14
C TYR A 126 27.70 8.15 -8.21
N ASP A 127 28.51 8.44 -7.19
CA ASP A 127 29.27 9.69 -7.04
C ASP A 127 28.41 10.96 -7.03
N LYS A 128 27.15 10.84 -6.58
CA LYS A 128 26.22 11.97 -6.42
C LYS A 128 25.77 12.05 -4.97
N ASP A 129 26.14 13.14 -4.30
CA ASP A 129 25.60 13.44 -2.97
C ASP A 129 24.20 14.06 -3.05
N LYS A 130 23.86 14.70 -4.17
CA LYS A 130 22.55 15.34 -4.41
C LYS A 130 22.13 15.22 -5.86
N VAL A 131 20.82 15.17 -6.09
CA VAL A 131 20.21 15.17 -7.43
C VAL A 131 19.09 16.20 -7.50
N ASN A 132 18.88 16.75 -8.70
CA ASN A 132 17.80 17.71 -8.90
C ASN A 132 16.42 17.03 -8.81
N LYS A 133 16.20 15.99 -9.61
CA LYS A 133 14.95 15.22 -9.66
C LYS A 133 15.22 13.77 -10.08
N ILE A 134 14.33 12.87 -9.71
CA ILE A 134 14.31 11.48 -10.16
C ILE A 134 13.05 11.27 -11.00
N TYR A 135 13.18 10.61 -12.14
CA TYR A 135 12.07 10.35 -13.04
C TYR A 135 12.10 8.91 -13.54
N ASP A 136 10.97 8.22 -13.43
CA ASP A 136 10.73 6.91 -14.01
C ASP A 136 9.48 6.94 -14.90
N PRO A 137 9.62 6.79 -16.24
CA PRO A 137 8.51 6.89 -17.17
C PRO A 137 7.55 5.68 -17.17
N ALA A 138 7.91 4.59 -16.48
CA ALA A 138 7.12 3.36 -16.37
C ALA A 138 7.36 2.75 -14.99
N CYS A 139 6.96 3.48 -13.96
CA CYS A 139 7.40 3.24 -12.59
C CYS A 139 6.72 2.05 -11.91
N ASP A 140 5.62 1.55 -12.46
CA ASP A 140 4.79 0.48 -11.91
C ASP A 140 4.48 0.77 -10.43
N SER A 141 4.80 -0.16 -9.53
CA SER A 141 4.66 -0.03 -8.08
C SER A 141 5.47 1.11 -7.45
N GLY A 142 6.32 1.81 -8.20
CA GLY A 142 7.20 2.87 -7.73
C GLY A 142 8.38 2.35 -6.88
N SER A 143 8.57 1.04 -6.78
CA SER A 143 9.58 0.44 -5.89
C SER A 143 11.02 0.87 -6.22
N LEU A 144 11.35 1.08 -7.49
CA LEU A 144 12.64 1.62 -7.90
C LEU A 144 12.84 3.06 -7.39
N LEU A 145 11.84 3.91 -7.55
CA LEU A 145 11.86 5.31 -7.10
C LEU A 145 12.05 5.40 -5.57
N LEU A 146 11.35 4.55 -4.81
CA LEU A 146 11.52 4.44 -3.36
C LEU A 146 12.92 3.95 -2.97
N GLN A 147 13.54 3.09 -3.77
CA GLN A 147 14.89 2.63 -3.47
C GLN A 147 15.94 3.72 -3.72
N VAL A 148 15.73 4.61 -4.69
CA VAL A 148 16.57 5.79 -4.87
C VAL A 148 16.46 6.72 -3.65
N LEU A 149 15.25 6.90 -3.09
CA LEU A 149 15.06 7.62 -1.82
C LEU A 149 15.85 7.01 -0.66
N LYS A 150 15.78 5.68 -0.50
CA LYS A 150 16.49 4.95 0.55
C LYS A 150 18.02 5.07 0.41
N VAL A 151 18.53 5.12 -0.82
CA VAL A 151 19.98 5.25 -1.09
C VAL A 151 20.50 6.68 -0.91
N LEU A 152 19.80 7.67 -1.47
CA LEU A 152 20.24 9.07 -1.43
C LEU A 152 19.79 9.83 -0.18
N GLY A 153 18.66 9.46 0.43
CA GLY A 153 17.97 10.25 1.43
C GLY A 153 17.10 11.35 0.79
N GLN A 154 15.91 11.57 1.36
CA GLN A 154 14.93 12.52 0.83
C GLN A 154 15.47 13.96 0.71
N ASP A 155 16.29 14.40 1.68
CA ASP A 155 16.87 15.74 1.71
C ASP A 155 17.88 16.02 0.60
N ASN A 156 18.34 14.97 -0.09
CA ASN A 156 19.29 15.05 -1.19
C ASN A 156 18.63 15.09 -2.57
N ILE A 157 17.29 15.17 -2.63
CA ILE A 157 16.49 15.28 -3.84
C ILE A 157 15.77 16.62 -3.85
N ILE A 158 16.18 17.53 -4.74
CA ILE A 158 15.82 18.96 -4.63
C ILE A 158 14.37 19.25 -5.06
N GLN A 159 13.95 18.76 -6.22
CA GLN A 159 12.64 19.02 -6.81
C GLN A 159 11.63 17.90 -6.58
N GLY A 160 12.09 16.71 -6.22
CA GLY A 160 11.24 15.55 -5.94
C GLY A 160 11.37 14.42 -6.94
N ILE A 161 10.38 13.53 -6.89
CA ILE A 161 10.36 12.25 -7.57
C ILE A 161 9.09 12.14 -8.40
N PHE A 162 9.26 11.66 -9.62
CA PHE A 162 8.21 11.65 -10.62
C PHE A 162 8.13 10.25 -11.23
N GLY A 163 6.95 9.65 -11.19
CA GLY A 163 6.66 8.37 -11.81
C GLY A 163 5.49 8.50 -12.77
N GLN A 164 5.53 7.78 -13.88
CA GLN A 164 4.39 7.60 -14.77
C GLN A 164 4.09 6.11 -14.89
N GLU A 165 2.81 5.76 -14.94
CA GLU A 165 2.35 4.39 -15.21
C GLU A 165 1.21 4.41 -16.23
N ILE A 166 1.11 3.37 -17.06
CA ILE A 166 0.04 3.24 -18.04
C ILE A 166 -1.13 2.54 -17.36
N MET A 167 -2.22 3.29 -17.15
CA MET A 167 -3.53 2.73 -16.74
C MET A 167 -4.23 2.02 -17.89
#